data_AF-A0A965VM27-F1
#
_entry.id   AF-A0A965VM27-F1
#
_cell.length_a   1.000
_cell.length_b   1.000
_cell.length_c   1.000
_cell.angle_alpha   90.00
_cell.angle_beta   90.00
_cell.angle_gamma   90.00
#
_symmetry.space_group_name_H-M   'P 1'
#
loop_
_entity.id
_entity.type
_entity.pdbx_description
1 polymer ?
#
loop_
_entity_poly.entity_id
_entity_poly.type
_entity_poly.pdbx_seq_one_letter_code
_entity_poly.pdbx_strand_id
1 'polypeptide(L)'
;MGNEIERRTTVSDATVEYRDMGNGEKKPVISGYAAVFNSESRNLGGFVETIHPNAFDDVLAENPDVIGVFNHDRNLLLGRTGNGSMKLMKDPYGLRYEIMPNENTSVGRNVIEWVKDRTVVGSSFAFAVRRDNGDSWSTDSQRGIRKREVRAIGLLEDVGPVVRPAYDSSSVVVSRRAIEMALGESFRPIQTMANASKRGLKLAQRHENIDSRLLCIAERVANREIVSVEEVSYLFGVYERCLAAKVTGWSGSPAWIEWQLAGGDA
;
A
#
# COMPACT_ATOMS: atom_id res chain seq x y z
N MET A 1 9.59 21.12 20.63
CA MET A 1 9.31 20.74 19.23
C MET A 1 9.01 19.24 19.24
N GLY A 2 7.78 18.86 18.91
CA GLY A 2 7.34 17.46 18.95
C GLY A 2 7.96 16.66 17.81
N ASN A 3 8.21 15.36 18.04
CA ASN A 3 8.59 14.45 16.96
C ASN A 3 7.39 14.31 16.01
N GLU A 4 7.62 14.42 14.70
CA GLU A 4 6.57 14.24 13.70
C GLU A 4 6.18 12.76 13.63
N ILE A 5 4.89 12.46 13.79
CA ILE A 5 4.36 11.10 13.65
C ILE A 5 4.13 10.81 12.18
N GLU A 6 4.82 9.80 11.70
CA GLU A 6 4.74 9.25 10.37
C GLU A 6 3.85 8.00 10.35
N ARG A 7 3.14 7.76 9.24
CA ARG A 7 2.37 6.52 9.03
C ARG A 7 2.87 5.80 7.81
N ARG A 8 2.97 4.47 7.88
CA ARG A 8 3.37 3.62 6.76
C ARG A 8 2.50 2.40 6.69
N THR A 9 2.08 2.08 5.49
CA THR A 9 1.35 0.85 5.26
C THR A 9 2.16 -0.13 4.44
N THR A 10 2.16 -1.35 4.95
CA THR A 10 2.71 -2.53 4.32
C THR A 10 1.59 -3.29 3.63
N VAL A 11 1.89 -3.75 2.41
CA VAL A 11 1.05 -4.73 1.74
C VAL A 11 1.46 -6.11 2.23
N SER A 12 1.12 -6.41 3.48
CA SER A 12 1.09 -7.77 4.02
C SER A 12 -0.36 -8.07 4.34
N ASP A 13 -0.86 -9.20 3.88
CA ASP A 13 -2.25 -9.58 4.09
C ASP A 13 -2.52 -9.68 5.60
N ALA A 14 -3.35 -8.80 6.13
CA ALA A 14 -3.95 -9.02 7.44
C ALA A 14 -4.79 -10.31 7.36
N THR A 15 -4.61 -11.20 8.33
CA THR A 15 -5.33 -12.48 8.39
C THR A 15 -6.05 -12.64 9.73
N VAL A 16 -7.07 -13.50 9.75
CA VAL A 16 -7.70 -13.97 10.98
C VAL A 16 -7.48 -15.46 11.13
N GLU A 17 -7.00 -15.87 12.28
CA GLU A 17 -6.93 -17.26 12.70
C GLU A 17 -7.63 -17.45 14.04
N TYR A 18 -8.13 -18.66 14.31
CA TYR A 18 -8.72 -19.00 15.60
C TYR A 18 -7.73 -19.79 16.45
N ARG A 19 -7.32 -19.23 17.59
CA ARG A 19 -6.34 -19.83 18.51
C ARG A 19 -7.06 -20.48 19.69
N ASP A 20 -6.69 -21.73 19.98
CA ASP A 20 -7.11 -22.42 21.20
C ASP A 20 -6.40 -21.83 22.42
N MET A 21 -7.18 -21.45 23.43
CA MET A 21 -6.67 -20.84 24.66
C MET A 21 -6.33 -21.87 25.74
N GLY A 22 -6.43 -23.17 25.44
CA GLY A 22 -6.10 -24.28 26.35
C GLY A 22 -7.25 -24.69 27.29
N ASN A 23 -8.39 -24.01 27.21
CA ASN A 23 -9.63 -24.30 27.94
C ASN A 23 -10.76 -24.78 27.01
N GLY A 24 -10.46 -25.08 25.74
CA GLY A 24 -11.44 -25.41 24.71
C GLY A 24 -12.14 -24.19 24.09
N GLU A 25 -11.85 -22.98 24.57
CA GLU A 25 -12.29 -21.72 23.95
C GLU A 25 -11.33 -21.36 22.80
N LYS A 26 -11.89 -21.06 21.63
CA LYS A 26 -11.14 -20.53 20.49
C LYS A 26 -11.40 -19.04 20.36
N LYS A 27 -10.34 -18.24 20.35
CA LYS A 27 -10.44 -16.78 20.14
C LYS A 27 -9.88 -16.37 18.78
N PRO A 28 -10.51 -15.39 18.12
CA PRO A 28 -9.97 -14.82 16.90
C PRO A 28 -8.69 -14.05 17.20
N VAL A 29 -7.70 -14.22 16.34
CA VAL A 29 -6.44 -13.49 16.34
C VAL A 29 -6.29 -12.84 14.98
N ILE A 30 -6.27 -11.51 14.97
CA ILE A 30 -5.93 -10.74 13.77
C ILE A 30 -4.41 -10.60 13.73
N SER A 31 -3.77 -11.05 12.66
CA SER A 31 -2.33 -10.94 12.50
C SER A 31 -1.93 -10.28 11.19
N GLY A 32 -0.74 -9.68 11.15
CA GLY A 32 -0.21 -9.03 9.96
C GLY A 32 1.19 -8.46 10.23
N TYR A 33 1.87 -8.00 9.18
CA TYR A 33 3.15 -7.32 9.30
C TYR A 33 2.94 -5.81 9.22
N ALA A 34 3.12 -5.12 10.34
CA ALA A 34 3.05 -3.67 10.39
C ALA A 34 4.09 -3.05 9.45
N ALA A 35 5.32 -3.58 9.48
CA ALA A 35 6.43 -3.20 8.62
C ALA A 35 7.11 -4.42 8.01
N VAL A 36 7.59 -4.31 6.77
CA VAL A 36 8.47 -5.31 6.12
C VAL A 36 9.84 -4.69 5.90
N PHE A 37 10.89 -5.44 6.23
CA PHE A 37 12.26 -4.95 6.17
C PHE A 37 12.86 -5.04 4.77
N ASN A 38 13.80 -4.15 4.48
CA ASN A 38 14.58 -4.10 3.23
C ASN A 38 13.73 -4.03 1.93
N SER A 39 12.43 -3.77 2.04
CA SER A 39 11.56 -3.55 0.89
C SER A 39 11.44 -2.05 0.62
N GLU A 40 11.68 -1.63 -0.62
CA GLU A 40 11.37 -0.25 -1.04
C GLU A 40 9.86 -0.03 -0.92
N SER A 41 9.48 1.11 -0.35
CA SER A 41 8.12 1.61 -0.37
C SER A 41 7.74 2.01 -1.80
N ARG A 42 6.45 2.29 -2.01
CA ARG A 42 6.02 3.10 -3.16
C ARG A 42 6.66 4.49 -3.07
N ASN A 43 6.62 5.24 -4.17
CA ASN A 43 7.04 6.64 -4.15
C ASN A 43 6.13 7.44 -3.21
N LEU A 44 6.72 8.04 -2.16
CA LEU A 44 6.03 8.79 -1.10
C LEU A 44 6.03 10.30 -1.35
N GLY A 45 5.86 10.72 -2.61
CA GLY A 45 5.87 12.15 -2.99
C GLY A 45 7.27 12.70 -3.29
N GLY A 46 8.11 11.90 -3.95
CA GLY A 46 9.44 12.31 -4.43
C GLY A 46 10.59 11.44 -3.91
N PHE A 47 10.29 10.45 -3.07
CA PHE A 47 11.30 9.52 -2.53
C PHE A 47 10.71 8.13 -2.29
N VAL A 48 11.57 7.13 -2.19
CA VAL A 48 11.23 5.79 -1.68
C VAL A 48 11.90 5.57 -0.34
N GLU A 49 11.29 4.76 0.50
CA GLU A 49 11.74 4.45 1.84
C GLU A 49 11.99 2.96 2.00
N THR A 50 12.99 2.61 2.80
CA THR A 50 13.23 1.24 3.28
C THR A 50 13.33 1.26 4.80
N ILE A 51 12.85 0.20 5.45
CA ILE A 51 13.01 0.01 6.89
C ILE A 51 14.13 -1.01 7.13
N HIS A 52 15.15 -0.60 7.87
CA HIS A 52 16.27 -1.46 8.22
C HIS A 52 15.81 -2.56 9.23
N PRO A 53 16.33 -3.80 9.17
CA PRO A 53 15.92 -4.89 10.07
C PRO A 53 16.13 -4.64 11.57
N ASN A 54 17.00 -3.68 11.90
CA ASN A 54 17.28 -3.27 13.28
C ASN A 54 16.55 -1.99 13.68
N ALA A 55 15.70 -1.43 12.82
CA ALA A 55 15.05 -0.14 13.05
C ALA A 55 14.12 -0.13 14.27
N PHE A 56 13.63 -1.30 14.69
CA PHE A 56 12.71 -1.46 15.81
C PHE A 56 13.40 -1.91 17.11
N ASP A 57 14.71 -2.12 17.12
CA ASP A 57 15.39 -2.84 18.21
C ASP A 57 15.34 -2.06 19.51
N ASP A 58 15.75 -0.80 19.44
CA ASP A 58 15.75 0.12 20.59
C ASP A 58 14.32 0.32 21.12
N VAL A 59 13.37 0.68 20.24
CA VAL A 59 11.99 0.98 20.65
C VAL A 59 11.30 -0.25 21.24
N LEU A 60 11.56 -1.46 20.76
CA LEU A 60 10.96 -2.68 21.35
C LEU A 60 11.64 -3.07 22.66
N ALA A 61 12.94 -2.81 22.84
CA ALA A 61 13.65 -3.07 24.09
C ALA A 61 13.13 -2.22 25.26
N GLU A 62 12.54 -1.06 24.98
CA GLU A 62 11.87 -0.21 25.97
C GLU A 62 10.51 -0.76 26.43
N ASN A 63 10.03 -1.86 25.83
CA ASN A 63 8.72 -2.46 26.09
C ASN A 63 7.56 -1.44 26.03
N PRO A 64 7.37 -0.76 24.88
CA PRO A 64 6.46 0.37 24.74
C PRO A 64 5.01 -0.09 24.81
N ASP A 65 4.13 0.73 25.39
CA ASP A 65 2.69 0.49 25.38
C ASP A 65 2.06 0.94 24.04
N VAL A 66 2.16 0.08 23.04
CA VAL A 66 1.60 0.28 21.69
C VAL A 66 0.13 -0.15 21.65
N ILE A 67 -0.71 0.66 20.99
CA ILE A 67 -2.12 0.32 20.73
C ILE A 67 -2.32 -0.33 19.36
N GLY A 68 -3.21 -1.31 19.31
CA GLY A 68 -3.72 -1.92 18.10
C GLY A 68 -5.02 -1.24 17.68
N VAL A 69 -5.05 -0.60 16.52
CA VAL A 69 -6.21 0.17 16.03
C VAL A 69 -6.55 -0.19 14.58
N PHE A 70 -7.83 -0.03 14.22
CA PHE A 70 -8.23 -0.07 12.82
C PHE A 70 -8.06 1.31 12.16
N ASN A 71 -7.47 1.37 10.96
CA ASN A 71 -7.35 2.60 10.16
C ASN A 71 -6.65 3.79 10.88
N HIS A 72 -5.77 3.53 11.86
CA HIS A 72 -5.17 4.57 12.70
C HIS A 72 -6.17 5.45 13.46
N ASP A 73 -7.42 5.01 13.58
CA ASP A 73 -8.44 5.71 14.36
C ASP A 73 -8.39 5.24 15.81
N ARG A 74 -7.99 6.14 16.71
CA ARG A 74 -7.87 5.86 18.15
C ARG A 74 -9.21 5.60 18.83
N ASN A 75 -10.33 5.84 18.13
CA ASN A 75 -11.66 5.43 18.58
C ASN A 75 -11.98 3.98 18.23
N LEU A 76 -11.22 3.34 17.34
CA LEU A 76 -11.44 1.99 16.83
C LEU A 76 -10.37 1.02 17.36
N LEU A 77 -10.31 0.90 18.69
CA LEU A 77 -9.36 0.05 19.42
C LEU A 77 -9.66 -1.44 19.22
N LEU A 78 -8.61 -2.20 18.94
CA LEU A 78 -8.64 -3.66 18.79
C LEU A 78 -7.83 -4.36 19.87
N GLY A 79 -6.71 -3.76 20.31
CA GLY A 79 -5.90 -4.33 21.37
C GLY A 79 -4.81 -3.39 21.87
N ARG A 80 -3.99 -3.88 22.80
CA ARG A 80 -2.89 -3.12 23.39
C ARG A 80 -1.82 -4.09 23.91
N THR A 81 -0.55 -3.70 23.81
CA THR A 81 0.56 -4.50 24.36
C THR A 81 0.55 -4.50 25.89
N GLY A 82 0.33 -3.34 26.54
CA GLY A 82 0.34 -3.20 28.00
C GLY A 82 -0.70 -4.02 28.76
N ASN A 83 -1.79 -4.48 28.13
CA ASN A 83 -2.77 -5.39 28.76
C ASN A 83 -2.73 -6.82 28.19
N GLY A 84 -1.76 -7.13 27.32
CA GLY A 84 -1.57 -8.44 26.72
C GLY A 84 -2.59 -8.83 25.64
N SER A 85 -3.52 -7.95 25.24
CA SER A 85 -4.45 -8.25 24.14
C SER A 85 -3.82 -8.07 22.75
N MET A 86 -2.61 -7.52 22.68
CA MET A 86 -1.78 -7.48 21.48
C MET A 86 -0.34 -7.90 21.78
N LYS A 87 0.29 -8.58 20.82
CA LYS A 87 1.72 -8.87 20.83
C LYS A 87 2.39 -8.27 19.60
N LEU A 88 3.59 -7.73 19.79
CA LEU A 88 4.50 -7.33 18.72
C LEU A 88 5.69 -8.28 18.71
N MET A 89 6.07 -8.76 17.54
CA MET A 89 7.19 -9.66 17.36
C MET A 89 8.00 -9.21 16.15
N LYS A 90 9.31 -9.06 16.36
CA LYS A 90 10.25 -8.85 15.27
C LYS A 90 10.76 -10.20 14.78
N ASP A 91 10.72 -10.44 13.49
CA ASP A 91 11.37 -11.57 12.83
C ASP A 91 12.23 -11.08 11.65
N PRO A 92 12.99 -11.94 10.95
CA PRO A 92 13.83 -11.50 9.83
C PRO A 92 13.08 -10.85 8.67
N TYR A 93 11.76 -11.08 8.54
CA TYR A 93 10.92 -10.52 7.48
C TYR A 93 10.37 -9.14 7.85
N GLY A 94 9.96 -8.93 9.10
CA GLY A 94 9.35 -7.66 9.50
C GLY A 94 8.93 -7.56 10.96
N LEU A 95 8.16 -6.51 11.24
CA LEU A 95 7.46 -6.33 12.51
C LEU A 95 6.05 -6.93 12.41
N ARG A 96 5.84 -8.10 13.01
CA ARG A 96 4.54 -8.78 13.09
C ARG A 96 3.74 -8.28 14.29
N TYR A 97 2.44 -8.08 14.10
CA TYR A 97 1.49 -7.94 15.20
C TYR A 97 0.53 -9.13 15.25
N GLU A 98 0.07 -9.43 16.46
CA GLU A 98 -1.06 -10.32 16.73
C GLU A 98 -1.99 -9.63 17.72
N ILE A 99 -3.24 -9.42 17.34
CA ILE A 99 -4.26 -8.77 18.15
C ILE A 99 -5.35 -9.79 18.45
N MET A 100 -5.73 -9.91 19.73
CA MET A 100 -6.92 -10.62 20.19
C MET A 100 -8.05 -9.59 20.40
N PRO A 101 -8.82 -9.25 19.35
CA PRO A 101 -9.88 -8.26 19.44
C PRO A 101 -10.96 -8.67 20.45
N ASN A 102 -11.51 -7.69 21.16
CA ASN A 102 -12.63 -7.93 22.07
C ASN A 102 -13.94 -8.14 21.29
N GLU A 103 -14.38 -9.39 21.19
CA GLU A 103 -15.60 -9.81 20.49
C GLU A 103 -16.89 -9.26 21.12
N ASN A 104 -16.85 -8.72 22.35
CA ASN A 104 -18.01 -8.04 22.94
C ASN A 104 -18.23 -6.63 22.35
N THR A 105 -17.23 -6.06 21.67
CA THR A 105 -17.32 -4.76 21.00
C THR A 105 -17.74 -4.91 19.53
N SER A 106 -18.48 -3.93 19.01
CA SER A 106 -18.84 -3.88 17.59
C SER A 106 -17.60 -3.75 16.70
N VAL A 107 -16.61 -2.93 17.11
CA VAL A 107 -15.35 -2.75 16.37
C VAL A 107 -14.60 -4.07 16.23
N GLY A 108 -14.43 -4.81 17.34
CA GLY A 108 -13.77 -6.11 17.32
C GLY A 108 -14.45 -7.07 16.34
N ARG A 109 -15.77 -7.26 16.46
CA ARG A 109 -16.54 -8.16 15.57
C ARG A 109 -16.47 -7.74 14.12
N ASN A 110 -16.67 -6.46 13.82
CA ASN A 110 -16.68 -5.96 12.46
C ASN A 110 -15.32 -6.14 11.78
N VAL A 111 -14.22 -5.80 12.47
CA VAL A 111 -12.88 -5.93 11.88
C VAL A 111 -12.48 -7.39 11.71
N ILE A 112 -12.90 -8.29 12.60
CA ILE A 112 -12.73 -9.75 12.39
C ILE A 112 -13.38 -10.18 11.07
N GLU A 113 -14.65 -9.84 10.86
CA GLU A 113 -15.36 -10.24 9.64
C GLU A 113 -14.79 -9.57 8.39
N TRP A 114 -14.42 -8.29 8.46
CA TRP A 114 -13.80 -7.60 7.33
C TRP A 114 -12.42 -8.13 6.95
N VAL A 115 -11.65 -8.63 7.91
CA VAL A 115 -10.37 -9.29 7.59
C VAL A 115 -10.62 -10.69 7.01
N LYS A 116 -11.60 -11.43 7.53
CA LYS A 116 -11.99 -12.75 6.99
C LYS A 116 -12.48 -12.69 5.55
N ASP A 117 -13.36 -11.75 5.24
CA ASP A 117 -13.94 -11.58 3.91
C ASP A 117 -13.03 -10.79 2.94
N ARG A 118 -11.85 -10.38 3.41
CA ARG A 118 -10.84 -9.60 2.68
C ARG A 118 -11.31 -8.21 2.25
N THR A 119 -12.31 -7.63 2.92
CA THR A 119 -12.62 -6.19 2.85
C THR A 119 -11.48 -5.35 3.43
N VAL A 120 -10.76 -5.89 4.42
CA VAL A 120 -9.58 -5.30 5.06
C VAL A 120 -8.39 -6.24 4.85
N VAL A 121 -7.38 -5.77 4.12
CA VAL A 121 -6.23 -6.60 3.73
C VAL A 121 -4.89 -6.00 4.11
N GLY A 122 -4.81 -4.69 4.39
CA GLY A 122 -3.55 -4.01 4.66
C GLY A 122 -3.16 -4.01 6.13
N SER A 123 -1.88 -3.75 6.38
CA SER A 123 -1.31 -3.59 7.72
C SER A 123 -0.46 -2.33 7.79
N SER A 124 -0.64 -1.53 8.83
CA SER A 124 -0.01 -0.21 8.93
C SER A 124 0.55 0.03 10.33
N PHE A 125 1.45 1.00 10.45
CA PHE A 125 2.01 1.47 11.71
C PHE A 125 2.25 2.97 11.71
N ALA A 126 2.09 3.59 12.88
CA ALA A 126 2.39 4.98 13.14
C ALA A 126 3.62 5.09 14.03
N PHE A 127 4.62 5.85 13.62
CA PHE A 127 5.91 5.94 14.32
C PHE A 127 6.56 7.31 14.17
N ALA A 128 7.55 7.60 15.00
CA ALA A 128 8.49 8.68 14.76
C ALA A 128 9.91 8.14 14.72
N VAL A 129 10.70 8.66 13.78
CA VAL A 129 12.13 8.35 13.67
C VAL A 129 12.89 8.96 14.84
N ARG A 130 13.91 8.26 15.32
CA ARG A 130 14.81 8.75 16.37
C ARG A 130 15.54 9.99 15.86
N ARG A 131 15.63 11.05 16.69
CA ARG A 131 16.20 12.34 16.28
C ARG A 131 17.64 12.25 15.78
N ASP A 132 18.45 11.46 16.48
CA ASP A 132 19.87 11.33 16.17
C ASP A 132 20.11 10.04 15.38
N ASN A 133 20.53 10.18 14.11
CA ASN A 133 20.86 9.09 13.20
C ASN A 133 19.73 8.05 13.00
N GLY A 134 18.46 8.45 13.16
CA GLY A 134 17.33 7.54 12.99
C GLY A 134 17.01 7.22 11.53
N ASP A 135 17.44 8.06 10.59
CA ASP A 135 17.36 7.79 9.16
C ASP A 135 18.61 8.27 8.41
N SER A 136 18.75 7.81 7.18
CA SER A 136 19.73 8.31 6.24
C SER A 136 19.09 8.55 4.88
N TRP A 137 19.62 9.55 4.17
CA TRP A 137 19.12 9.96 2.86
C TRP A 137 20.21 9.81 1.82
N SER A 138 19.84 9.26 0.67
CA SER A 138 20.70 9.13 -0.51
C SER A 138 19.91 9.43 -1.79
N THR A 139 20.59 9.46 -2.92
CA THR A 139 19.96 9.61 -4.23
C THR A 139 20.38 8.45 -5.11
N ASP A 140 19.40 7.76 -5.67
CA ASP A 140 19.64 6.79 -6.73
C ASP A 140 19.94 7.55 -8.01
N SER A 141 21.22 7.63 -8.37
CA SER A 141 21.68 8.41 -9.53
C SER A 141 21.17 7.87 -10.86
N GLN A 142 20.75 6.60 -10.92
CA GLN A 142 20.20 6.00 -12.14
C GLN A 142 18.71 6.32 -12.29
N ARG A 143 17.94 6.28 -11.20
CA ARG A 143 16.50 6.54 -11.21
C ARG A 143 16.16 8.02 -10.99
N GLY A 144 17.10 8.83 -10.52
CA GLY A 144 16.86 10.21 -10.10
C GLY A 144 15.95 10.31 -8.87
N ILE A 145 15.77 9.22 -8.12
CA ILE A 145 14.84 9.12 -6.99
C ILE A 145 15.60 9.25 -5.68
N ARG A 146 15.09 10.07 -4.76
CA ARG A 146 15.61 10.14 -3.39
C ARG A 146 15.28 8.86 -2.64
N LYS A 147 16.22 8.33 -1.87
CA LYS A 147 16.06 7.15 -1.04
C LYS A 147 16.23 7.53 0.42
N ARG A 148 15.28 7.11 1.25
CA ARG A 148 15.36 7.17 2.70
C ARG A 148 15.54 5.75 3.24
N GLU A 149 16.46 5.58 4.17
CA GLU A 149 16.59 4.36 4.95
C GLU A 149 16.31 4.70 6.41
N VAL A 150 15.24 4.16 6.98
CA VAL A 150 14.90 4.29 8.40
C VAL A 150 15.70 3.25 9.17
N ARG A 151 16.59 3.72 10.05
CA ARG A 151 17.56 2.91 10.79
C ARG A 151 17.27 2.79 12.28
N ALA A 152 16.55 3.75 12.86
CA ALA A 152 16.10 3.67 14.25
C ALA A 152 14.79 4.46 14.45
N ILE A 153 13.79 3.77 14.99
CA ILE A 153 12.51 4.32 15.40
C ILE A 153 12.62 4.72 16.86
N GLY A 154 12.22 5.95 17.19
CA GLY A 154 12.24 6.48 18.56
C GLY A 154 10.87 6.42 19.24
N LEU A 155 9.80 6.19 18.49
CA LEU A 155 8.45 6.04 19.02
C LEU A 155 7.64 5.17 18.06
N LEU A 156 6.98 4.13 18.58
CA LEU A 156 5.97 3.35 17.88
C LEU A 156 4.63 3.61 18.58
N GLU A 157 3.75 4.35 17.92
CA GLU A 157 2.51 4.82 18.54
C GLU A 157 1.38 3.80 18.41
N ASP A 158 1.15 3.32 17.19
CA ASP A 158 0.11 2.36 16.91
C ASP A 158 0.45 1.43 15.75
N VAL A 159 -0.22 0.27 15.72
CA VAL A 159 -0.21 -0.68 14.60
C VAL A 159 -1.62 -1.17 14.32
N GLY A 160 -1.85 -1.73 13.15
CA GLY A 160 -3.04 -2.56 12.94
C GLY A 160 -3.53 -2.67 11.51
N PRO A 161 -4.69 -3.30 11.32
CA PRO A 161 -5.26 -3.50 10.00
C PRO A 161 -5.82 -2.20 9.42
N VAL A 162 -5.67 -2.01 8.11
CA VAL A 162 -6.20 -0.84 7.40
C VAL A 162 -6.90 -1.24 6.09
N VAL A 163 -7.97 -0.52 5.75
CA VAL A 163 -8.74 -0.74 4.51
C VAL A 163 -7.88 -0.40 3.30
N ARG A 164 -7.23 0.76 3.35
CA ARG A 164 -6.34 1.25 2.30
C ARG A 164 -4.99 1.54 2.91
N PRO A 165 -3.94 0.82 2.48
CA PRO A 165 -2.58 1.30 2.62
C PRO A 165 -2.44 2.74 2.19
N ALA A 166 -1.83 3.57 3.04
CA ALA A 166 -1.80 5.04 3.00
C ALA A 166 -1.94 5.59 1.57
N TYR A 167 -3.15 6.10 1.33
CA TYR A 167 -3.76 6.78 0.18
C TYR A 167 -3.10 6.66 -1.21
N ASP A 168 -3.91 6.15 -2.15
CA ASP A 168 -3.95 6.58 -3.55
C ASP A 168 -3.95 8.12 -3.63
N SER A 169 -2.84 8.74 -4.03
CA SER A 169 -2.92 9.96 -4.83
C SER A 169 -2.98 9.53 -6.29
N SER A 170 -4.19 9.31 -6.81
CA SER A 170 -4.55 9.40 -8.26
C SER A 170 -3.63 8.75 -9.31
N SER A 171 -2.69 7.87 -8.96
CA SER A 171 -2.06 6.96 -9.91
C SER A 171 -2.69 5.60 -9.71
N VAL A 172 -3.93 5.47 -10.17
CA VAL A 172 -4.45 4.18 -10.59
C VAL A 172 -3.61 3.74 -11.77
N VAL A 173 -2.43 3.23 -11.49
CA VAL A 173 -1.66 2.49 -12.46
C VAL A 173 -1.13 1.28 -11.74
N VAL A 174 -1.75 0.15 -12.11
CA VAL A 174 -1.14 -1.15 -12.28
C VAL A 174 0.19 -1.27 -11.56
N SER A 175 0.15 -1.31 -10.23
CA SER A 175 1.30 -1.83 -9.50
C SER A 175 1.50 -3.26 -9.99
N ARG A 176 2.75 -3.68 -10.18
CA ARG A 176 3.12 -5.06 -10.51
C ARG A 176 2.34 -6.12 -9.70
N ARG A 177 1.89 -5.76 -8.50
CA ARG A 177 1.02 -6.56 -7.63
C ARG A 177 -0.45 -6.69 -8.06
N ALA A 178 -1.03 -5.73 -8.79
CA ALA A 178 -2.34 -5.87 -9.45
C ALA A 178 -2.27 -6.81 -10.67
N ILE A 179 -1.09 -6.92 -11.30
CA ILE A 179 -0.79 -7.89 -12.35
C ILE A 179 -0.51 -9.27 -11.75
N GLU A 180 0.28 -9.36 -10.67
CA GLU A 180 0.63 -10.61 -10.00
C GLU A 180 -0.55 -11.20 -9.20
N MET A 181 -1.45 -10.38 -8.63
CA MET A 181 -2.72 -10.85 -8.05
C MET A 181 -3.77 -11.23 -9.11
N ALA A 182 -3.57 -10.82 -10.37
CA ALA A 182 -4.36 -11.23 -11.52
C ALA A 182 -3.78 -12.48 -12.23
N LEU A 183 -2.88 -13.22 -11.57
CA LEU A 183 -2.45 -14.55 -12.03
C LEU A 183 -3.57 -15.57 -11.80
N GLY A 184 -4.61 -15.42 -12.62
CA GLY A 184 -5.63 -16.40 -12.87
C GLY A 184 -5.91 -16.54 -14.35
N GLU A 185 -6.32 -15.46 -15.03
CA GLU A 185 -6.67 -15.52 -16.47
C GLU A 185 -6.91 -14.13 -17.10
N SER A 186 -7.30 -13.09 -16.33
CA SER A 186 -7.64 -11.78 -16.88
C SER A 186 -7.83 -10.65 -15.85
N PHE A 187 -7.79 -9.38 -16.29
CA PHE A 187 -7.93 -8.18 -15.45
C PHE A 187 -9.18 -7.38 -15.83
N ARG A 188 -9.97 -6.94 -14.84
CA ARG A 188 -11.10 -6.04 -15.08
C ARG A 188 -10.75 -4.60 -14.67
N PRO A 189 -10.78 -3.63 -15.60
CA PRO A 189 -10.50 -2.23 -15.30
C PRO A 189 -11.42 -1.63 -14.25
N ILE A 190 -10.82 -0.88 -13.32
CA ILE A 190 -11.58 -0.12 -12.33
C ILE A 190 -12.16 1.15 -12.96
N GLN A 191 -13.16 1.74 -12.29
CA GLN A 191 -13.92 2.86 -12.86
C GLN A 191 -13.04 4.08 -13.22
N THR A 192 -11.99 4.33 -12.45
CA THR A 192 -11.05 5.43 -12.70
C THR A 192 -10.26 5.22 -14.00
N MET A 193 -9.77 4.00 -14.26
CA MET A 193 -9.10 3.68 -15.53
C MET A 193 -10.05 3.85 -16.71
N ALA A 194 -11.28 3.36 -16.58
CA ALA A 194 -12.28 3.51 -17.63
C ALA A 194 -12.59 4.99 -17.93
N ASN A 195 -12.67 5.83 -16.90
CA ASN A 195 -12.89 7.26 -17.07
C ASN A 195 -11.67 7.94 -17.74
N ALA A 196 -10.45 7.57 -17.37
CA ALA A 196 -9.23 8.03 -18.01
C ALA A 196 -9.16 7.63 -19.49
N SER A 197 -9.39 6.35 -19.81
CA SER A 197 -9.40 5.87 -21.20
C SER A 197 -10.48 6.54 -22.04
N LYS A 198 -11.68 6.79 -21.50
CA LYS A 198 -12.72 7.57 -22.20
C LYS A 198 -12.25 8.99 -22.56
N ARG A 199 -11.55 9.66 -21.64
CA ARG A 199 -10.96 10.98 -21.92
C ARG A 199 -9.85 10.87 -22.97
N GLY A 200 -8.96 9.89 -22.80
CA GLY A 200 -7.88 9.59 -23.75
C GLY A 200 -8.40 9.36 -25.16
N LEU A 201 -9.43 8.54 -25.34
CA LEU A 201 -10.06 8.26 -26.64
C LEU A 201 -10.64 9.51 -27.29
N LYS A 202 -11.29 10.37 -26.50
CA LYS A 202 -11.82 11.65 -27.00
C LYS A 202 -10.70 12.61 -27.43
N LEU A 203 -9.57 12.60 -26.73
CA LEU A 203 -8.40 13.41 -27.07
C LEU A 203 -7.67 12.86 -28.29
N ALA A 204 -7.53 11.54 -28.39
CA ALA A 204 -6.86 10.83 -29.47
C ALA A 204 -7.46 11.13 -30.86
N GLN A 205 -8.76 11.44 -30.94
CA GLN A 205 -9.42 11.88 -32.18
C GLN A 205 -8.79 13.12 -32.83
N ARG A 206 -8.03 13.92 -32.07
CA ARG A 206 -7.40 15.17 -32.53
C ARG A 206 -5.90 15.01 -32.78
N HIS A 207 -5.35 13.81 -32.64
CA HIS A 207 -3.91 13.54 -32.71
C HIS A 207 -3.62 12.42 -33.70
N GLU A 208 -2.62 12.64 -34.55
CA GLU A 208 -2.11 11.63 -35.48
C GLU A 208 -1.03 10.78 -34.79
N ASN A 209 -0.83 9.54 -35.25
CA ASN A 209 0.24 8.62 -34.84
C ASN A 209 0.15 7.97 -33.44
N ILE A 210 -1.05 7.77 -32.88
CA ILE A 210 -1.22 6.93 -31.69
C ILE A 210 -1.27 5.45 -32.11
N ASP A 211 -0.57 4.58 -31.36
CA ASP A 211 -0.55 3.14 -31.61
C ASP A 211 -1.98 2.55 -31.64
N SER A 212 -2.33 1.91 -32.75
CA SER A 212 -3.65 1.28 -32.93
C SER A 212 -3.94 0.18 -31.92
N ARG A 213 -2.90 -0.52 -31.43
CA ARG A 213 -3.03 -1.52 -30.36
C ARG A 213 -3.45 -0.86 -29.06
N LEU A 214 -2.89 0.30 -28.73
CA LEU A 214 -3.27 1.07 -27.54
C LEU A 214 -4.71 1.56 -27.63
N LEU A 215 -5.14 2.05 -28.80
CA LEU A 215 -6.53 2.49 -29.01
C LEU A 215 -7.52 1.34 -28.79
N CYS A 216 -7.26 0.17 -29.37
CA CYS A 216 -8.11 -1.01 -29.20
C CYS A 216 -8.22 -1.46 -27.74
N ILE A 217 -7.10 -1.50 -27.02
CA ILE A 217 -7.10 -1.85 -25.60
C ILE A 217 -7.82 -0.76 -24.78
N ALA A 218 -7.62 0.51 -25.10
CA ALA A 218 -8.26 1.63 -24.40
C ALA A 218 -9.80 1.63 -24.54
N GLU A 219 -10.35 1.21 -25.68
CA GLU A 219 -11.80 1.03 -25.84
C GLU A 219 -12.36 -0.04 -24.90
N ARG A 220 -11.67 -1.17 -24.81
CA ARG A 220 -12.00 -2.25 -23.86
C ARG A 220 -11.89 -1.77 -22.42
N VAL A 221 -10.83 -1.01 -22.10
CA VAL A 221 -10.63 -0.41 -20.78
C VAL A 221 -11.76 0.57 -20.44
N ALA A 222 -12.16 1.42 -21.39
CA ALA A 222 -13.26 2.37 -21.25
C ALA A 222 -14.62 1.68 -20.99
N ASN A 223 -14.84 0.50 -21.60
CA ASN A 223 -16.04 -0.31 -21.41
C ASN A 223 -15.96 -1.23 -20.17
N ARG A 224 -14.83 -1.23 -19.45
CA ARG A 224 -14.55 -2.15 -18.33
C ARG A 224 -14.69 -3.61 -18.72
N GLU A 225 -14.35 -3.91 -19.96
CA GLU A 225 -14.20 -5.26 -20.46
C GLU A 225 -12.99 -5.89 -19.80
N ILE A 226 -13.05 -7.20 -19.68
CA ILE A 226 -11.93 -8.00 -19.21
C ILE A 226 -10.78 -7.87 -20.22
N VAL A 227 -9.58 -7.50 -19.78
CA VAL A 227 -8.36 -7.42 -20.60
C VAL A 227 -7.38 -8.53 -20.22
N SER A 228 -6.66 -9.05 -21.20
CA SER A 228 -5.73 -10.17 -21.01
C SER A 228 -4.44 -9.75 -20.31
N VAL A 229 -3.70 -10.71 -19.76
CA VAL A 229 -2.39 -10.48 -19.13
C VAL A 229 -1.39 -9.83 -20.10
N GLU A 230 -1.45 -10.20 -21.39
CA GLU A 230 -0.59 -9.62 -22.41
C GLU A 230 -0.92 -8.13 -22.65
N GLU A 231 -2.21 -7.79 -22.71
CA GLU A 231 -2.67 -6.41 -22.87
C GLU A 231 -2.34 -5.56 -21.64
N VAL A 232 -2.48 -6.12 -20.44
CA VAL A 232 -2.05 -5.45 -19.19
C VAL A 232 -0.54 -5.19 -19.21
N SER A 233 0.26 -6.15 -19.67
CA SER A 233 1.71 -5.98 -19.80
C SER A 233 2.07 -4.91 -20.83
N TYR A 234 1.32 -4.85 -21.94
CA TYR A 234 1.47 -3.81 -22.95
C TYR A 234 1.12 -2.42 -22.40
N LEU A 235 -0.01 -2.27 -21.68
CA LEU A 235 -0.39 -1.00 -21.04
C LEU A 235 0.65 -0.54 -20.02
N PHE A 236 1.25 -1.48 -19.28
CA PHE A 236 2.34 -1.18 -18.36
C PHE A 236 3.58 -0.63 -19.09
N GLY A 237 3.93 -1.21 -20.24
CA GLY A 237 5.01 -0.69 -21.08
C GLY A 237 4.73 0.73 -21.61
N VAL A 238 3.47 1.04 -21.97
CA VAL A 238 3.05 2.40 -22.36
C VAL A 238 3.21 3.36 -21.19
N TYR A 239 2.75 2.96 -20.00
CA TYR A 239 2.88 3.76 -18.78
C TYR A 239 4.32 4.17 -18.46
N GLU A 240 5.25 3.20 -18.45
CA GLU A 240 6.66 3.47 -18.15
C GLU A 240 7.28 4.47 -19.13
N ARG A 241 6.94 4.36 -20.42
CA ARG A 241 7.39 5.31 -21.45
C ARG A 241 6.79 6.70 -21.25
N CYS A 242 5.49 6.79 -20.94
CA CYS A 242 4.83 8.06 -20.68
C CYS A 242 5.37 8.75 -19.41
N LEU A 243 5.68 7.98 -18.36
CA LEU A 243 6.35 8.50 -17.16
C LEU A 243 7.73 9.06 -17.47
N ALA A 244 8.54 8.35 -18.25
CA ALA A 244 9.87 8.81 -18.64
C ALA A 244 9.82 10.11 -19.44
N ALA A 245 8.74 10.34 -20.21
CA ALA A 245 8.50 11.57 -20.96
C ALA A 245 7.81 12.69 -20.16
N LYS A 246 7.48 12.47 -18.88
CA LYS A 246 6.71 13.41 -18.06
C LYS A 246 7.56 14.63 -17.67
N VAL A 247 7.14 15.79 -18.16
CA VAL A 247 7.73 17.11 -17.86
C VAL A 247 6.67 18.10 -17.40
N THR A 248 7.09 19.24 -16.84
CA THR A 248 6.16 20.32 -16.49
C THR A 248 5.38 20.78 -17.71
N GLY A 249 4.05 20.85 -17.62
CA GLY A 249 3.18 21.25 -18.73
C GLY A 249 2.85 20.14 -19.73
N TRP A 250 3.11 18.86 -19.41
CA TRP A 250 2.83 17.73 -20.32
C TRP A 250 1.36 17.49 -20.66
N SER A 251 0.40 18.15 -19.99
CA SER A 251 -1.03 17.98 -20.27
C SER A 251 -1.36 18.40 -21.70
N GLY A 252 -1.99 17.50 -22.45
CA GLY A 252 -2.28 17.68 -23.89
C GLY A 252 -1.15 17.26 -24.83
N SER A 253 0.02 16.84 -24.30
CA SER A 253 1.06 16.21 -25.12
C SER A 253 0.64 14.81 -25.60
N PRO A 254 1.26 14.28 -26.67
CA PRO A 254 1.04 12.90 -27.10
C PRO A 254 1.25 11.87 -25.98
N ALA A 255 2.33 12.02 -25.20
CA ALA A 255 2.63 11.12 -24.08
C ALA A 255 1.55 11.17 -22.98
N TRP A 256 0.95 12.34 -22.73
CA TRP A 256 -0.17 12.48 -21.79
C TRP A 256 -1.46 11.86 -22.33
N ILE A 257 -1.68 11.88 -23.64
CA ILE A 257 -2.85 11.24 -24.26
C ILE A 257 -2.70 9.71 -24.21
N GLU A 258 -1.53 9.18 -24.55
CA GLU A 258 -1.21 7.75 -24.40
C GLU A 258 -1.33 7.28 -22.94
N TRP A 259 -0.94 8.13 -21.99
CA TRP A 259 -1.14 7.91 -20.56
C TRP A 259 -2.61 7.78 -20.19
N GLN A 260 -3.47 8.70 -20.65
CA GLN A 260 -4.92 8.63 -20.41
C GLN A 260 -5.52 7.39 -21.08
N LEU A 261 -5.09 7.05 -22.30
CA LEU A 261 -5.52 5.84 -23.01
C LEU A 261 -5.19 4.57 -22.22
N ALA A 262 -4.01 4.51 -21.59
CA ALA A 262 -3.60 3.41 -20.73
C ALA A 262 -4.33 3.36 -19.37
N GLY A 263 -5.27 4.28 -19.12
CA GLY A 263 -6.06 4.34 -17.90
C GLY A 263 -5.42 5.17 -16.79
N GLY A 264 -4.36 5.93 -17.10
CA GLY A 264 -3.70 6.84 -16.16
C GLY A 264 -4.54 8.09 -15.91
N ASP A 265 -4.74 8.44 -14.64
CA ASP A 265 -5.44 9.69 -14.28
C ASP A 265 -4.50 10.90 -14.35
N ALA A 266 -5.08 12.11 -14.46
CA ALA A 266 -4.32 13.35 -14.62
C ALA A 266 -3.50 13.73 -13.39
#